data_AF-A0A7S2TQN8-F1
#
_entry.id   AF-A0A7S2TQN8-F1
#
_cell.length_a   1.000
_cell.length_b   1.000
_cell.length_c   1.000
_cell.angle_alpha   90.00
_cell.angle_beta   90.00
_cell.angle_gamma   90.00
#
_symmetry.space_group_name_H-M   'P 1'
#
loop_
_entity.id
_entity.type
_entity.pdbx_description
1 polymer ?
#
loop_
_entity_poly.entity_id
_entity_poly.type
_entity_poly.pdbx_seq_one_letter_code
_entity_poly.pdbx_strand_id
1 'polypeptide(L)'
;TVFIEGDAHDLKSSLPADEGFDVVVMHTLLSHASHPKTVLRNAYSVAKPDAKLIIMDGDYAGLTYGHSESWIGREMDRALVTATFSKPDVIRHLVMNMDRTGWLLESSRAQTVAEIGSEASFWVSFAECYAPRVKA
;
A
#
# COMPACT_ATOMS: atom_id res chain seq x y z
N THR A 1 -5.64 7.48 22.81
CA THR A 1 -5.05 7.58 21.46
C THR A 1 -5.37 8.94 20.90
N VAL A 2 -4.39 9.62 20.35
CA VAL A 2 -4.57 10.92 19.67
C VAL A 2 -4.64 10.64 18.17
N PHE A 3 -5.55 11.32 17.47
CA PHE A 3 -5.66 11.26 16.02
C PHE A 3 -5.34 12.63 15.45
N ILE A 4 -4.55 12.65 14.37
CA ILE A 4 -4.09 13.86 13.72
C ILE A 4 -4.32 13.68 12.22
N GLU A 5 -4.96 14.67 11.61
CA GLU A 5 -5.09 14.75 10.16
C GLU A 5 -3.79 15.33 9.57
N GLY A 6 -3.30 14.75 8.48
CA GLY A 6 -2.02 15.16 7.90
C GLY A 6 -1.74 14.50 6.55
N ASP A 7 -0.73 15.03 5.86
CA ASP A 7 -0.21 14.46 4.62
C ASP A 7 1.09 13.68 4.90
N ALA A 8 1.13 12.41 4.50
CA ALA A 8 2.33 11.58 4.60
C ALA A 8 3.50 12.12 3.74
N HIS A 9 3.21 12.92 2.70
CA HIS A 9 4.21 13.62 1.92
C HIS A 9 4.78 14.86 2.63
N ASP A 10 4.23 15.26 3.77
CA ASP A 10 4.74 16.34 4.63
C ASP A 10 4.35 16.14 6.12
N LEU A 11 4.92 15.12 6.76
CA LEU A 11 4.60 14.79 8.15
C LEU A 11 5.03 15.87 9.15
N LYS A 12 6.11 16.62 8.86
CA LYS A 12 6.63 17.62 9.81
C LYS A 12 5.70 18.82 9.98
N SER A 13 4.95 19.20 8.94
CA SER A 13 3.95 20.26 9.07
C SER A 13 2.66 19.77 9.72
N SER A 14 2.39 18.46 9.61
CA SER A 14 1.16 17.84 10.10
C SER A 14 1.25 17.44 11.57
N LEU A 15 2.44 17.12 12.08
CA LEU A 15 2.63 16.63 13.44
C LEU A 15 3.14 17.74 14.38
N PRO A 16 2.71 17.75 15.65
CA PRO A 16 3.28 18.64 16.64
C PRO A 16 4.77 18.34 16.82
N ALA A 17 5.54 19.36 17.21
CA ALA A 17 6.95 19.18 17.53
C ALA A 17 7.07 18.28 18.77
N ASP A 18 7.51 17.03 18.57
CA ASP A 18 7.68 16.02 19.61
C ASP A 18 9.07 15.38 19.57
N GLU A 19 9.34 14.48 20.52
CA GLU A 19 10.60 13.72 20.62
C GLU A 19 10.74 12.61 19.56
N GLY A 20 9.85 12.56 18.56
CA GLY A 20 9.79 11.52 17.53
C GLY A 20 9.18 10.20 17.99
N PHE A 21 9.02 9.27 17.05
CA PHE A 21 8.36 7.98 17.28
C PHE A 21 9.36 6.82 17.39
N ASP A 22 9.14 5.93 18.35
CA ASP A 22 9.89 4.67 18.49
C ASP A 22 9.46 3.62 17.45
N VAL A 23 8.22 3.71 16.97
CA VAL A 23 7.64 2.83 15.94
C VAL A 23 6.78 3.64 14.98
N VAL A 24 6.99 3.44 13.68
CA VAL A 24 6.14 3.96 12.62
C VAL A 24 5.48 2.79 11.89
N VAL A 25 4.15 2.84 11.73
CA VAL A 25 3.39 1.80 11.04
C VAL A 25 2.74 2.39 9.79
N MET A 26 2.97 1.76 8.65
CA MET A 26 2.34 2.07 7.38
C MET A 26 1.49 0.88 6.95
N HIS A 27 0.18 1.00 7.10
CA HIS A 27 -0.77 -0.02 6.69
C HIS A 27 -1.49 0.44 5.42
N THR A 28 -1.34 -0.29 4.31
CA THR A 28 -1.99 -0.02 3.03
C THR A 28 -1.87 1.45 2.60
N LEU A 29 -0.63 1.96 2.56
CA LEU A 29 -0.35 3.39 2.37
C LEU A 29 0.55 3.65 1.16
N LEU A 30 1.67 2.91 1.04
CA LEU A 30 2.68 3.20 0.03
C LEU A 30 2.14 2.95 -1.38
N SER A 31 1.27 1.96 -1.56
CA SER A 31 0.59 1.68 -2.84
C SER A 31 -0.32 2.83 -3.31
N HIS A 32 -0.80 3.65 -2.38
CA HIS A 32 -1.62 4.83 -2.66
C HIS A 32 -0.82 6.14 -2.74
N ALA A 33 0.37 6.18 -2.16
CA ALA A 33 1.22 7.37 -2.20
C ALA A 33 1.76 7.63 -3.61
N SER A 34 1.65 8.88 -4.06
CA SER A 34 2.19 9.29 -5.37
C SER A 34 3.72 9.26 -5.40
N HIS A 35 4.36 9.55 -4.26
CA HIS A 35 5.81 9.55 -4.08
C HIS A 35 6.22 8.71 -2.85
N PRO A 36 6.19 7.36 -2.94
CA PRO A 36 6.44 6.48 -1.78
C PRO A 36 7.80 6.72 -1.11
N LYS A 37 8.84 7.00 -1.90
CA LYS A 37 10.18 7.32 -1.38
C LYS A 37 10.21 8.59 -0.51
N THR A 38 9.40 9.59 -0.86
CA THR A 38 9.24 10.81 -0.05
C THR A 38 8.54 10.48 1.26
N VAL A 39 7.47 9.68 1.22
CA VAL A 39 6.76 9.21 2.42
C VAL A 39 7.69 8.45 3.37
N LEU A 40 8.53 7.54 2.85
CA LEU A 40 9.53 6.81 3.62
C LEU A 40 10.55 7.74 4.30
N ARG A 41 11.03 8.77 3.60
CA ARG A 41 11.95 9.78 4.16
C ARG A 41 11.29 10.62 5.24
N ASN A 42 10.04 11.03 5.04
CA ASN A 42 9.33 11.81 6.03
C ASN A 42 9.07 11.00 7.30
N ALA A 43 8.73 9.72 7.16
CA ALA A 43 8.62 8.81 8.28
C ALA A 43 9.94 8.67 9.05
N TYR A 44 11.08 8.59 8.35
CA TYR A 44 12.39 8.60 9.00
C TYR A 44 12.63 9.90 9.77
N SER A 45 12.20 11.04 9.21
CA SER A 45 12.46 12.36 9.78
C SER A 45 11.72 12.66 11.09
N VAL A 46 10.68 11.87 11.40
CA VAL A 46 9.91 11.94 12.64
C VAL A 46 10.20 10.75 13.56
N ALA A 47 11.09 9.84 13.15
CA ALA A 47 11.45 8.69 13.94
C ALA A 47 12.63 8.99 14.87
N LYS A 48 12.64 8.36 16.04
CA LYS A 48 13.80 8.37 16.94
C LYS A 48 14.95 7.55 16.34
N PRO A 49 16.20 7.75 16.81
CA PRO A 49 17.26 6.77 16.59
C PRO A 49 16.80 5.36 16.98
N ASP A 50 17.20 4.36 16.20
CA ASP A 50 16.85 2.94 16.40
C ASP A 50 15.36 2.57 16.31
N ALA A 51 14.50 3.51 15.91
CA ALA A 51 13.08 3.25 15.70
C ALA A 51 12.83 2.16 14.65
N LYS A 52 11.64 1.54 14.72
CA LYS A 52 11.21 0.51 13.77
C LYS A 52 10.15 1.05 12.82
N LEU A 53 10.33 0.78 11.54
CA LEU A 53 9.30 0.98 10.52
C LEU A 53 8.67 -0.38 10.19
N ILE A 54 7.35 -0.48 10.35
CA ILE A 54 6.56 -1.65 9.97
C ILE A 54 5.69 -1.27 8.77
N ILE A 55 5.83 -2.01 7.67
CA ILE A 55 5.05 -1.82 6.45
C ILE A 55 4.20 -3.07 6.23
N MET A 56 2.89 -2.87 6.12
CA MET A 56 1.90 -3.90 5.78
C MET A 56 1.10 -3.41 4.58
N ASP A 57 1.47 -3.85 3.38
CA ASP A 57 0.88 -3.33 2.14
C ASP A 57 0.92 -4.41 1.05
N GLY A 58 0.09 -4.24 0.03
CA GLY A 58 -0.12 -5.22 -1.04
C GLY A 58 0.71 -4.93 -2.28
N ASP A 59 1.07 -6.01 -2.98
CA ASP A 59 1.52 -5.94 -4.37
C ASP A 59 0.31 -6.07 -5.30
N TYR A 60 -0.41 -4.96 -5.47
CA TYR A 60 -1.66 -4.93 -6.21
C TYR A 60 -1.48 -5.10 -7.72
N ALA A 61 -0.27 -4.89 -8.25
CA ALA A 61 0.04 -5.23 -9.64
C ALA A 61 -0.02 -6.76 -9.91
N GLY A 62 0.00 -7.59 -8.86
CA GLY A 62 -0.19 -9.04 -8.95
C GLY A 62 -1.61 -9.52 -8.64
N LEU A 63 -2.57 -8.61 -8.46
CA LEU A 63 -3.95 -8.96 -8.15
C LEU A 63 -4.63 -9.60 -9.37
N THR A 64 -5.34 -10.71 -9.15
CA THR A 64 -6.03 -11.46 -10.20
C THR A 64 -7.44 -11.87 -9.80
N TYR A 65 -8.41 -11.69 -10.69
CA TYR A 65 -9.77 -12.21 -10.59
C TYR A 65 -9.99 -13.39 -11.54
N GLY A 66 -10.58 -14.46 -10.99
CA GLY A 66 -11.04 -15.60 -11.77
C GLY A 66 -12.35 -15.30 -12.49
N HIS A 67 -12.43 -15.64 -13.78
CA HIS A 67 -13.65 -15.59 -14.57
C HIS A 67 -13.66 -16.74 -15.59
N SER A 68 -14.83 -17.26 -15.97
CA SER A 68 -14.97 -18.32 -16.99
C SER A 68 -14.28 -17.93 -18.29
N GLU A 69 -14.49 -16.69 -18.72
CA GLU A 69 -13.74 -16.02 -19.78
C GLU A 69 -12.55 -15.28 -19.19
N SER A 70 -11.35 -15.88 -19.28
CA SER A 70 -10.13 -15.33 -18.64
C SER A 70 -9.77 -13.88 -19.03
N TRP A 71 -10.22 -13.40 -20.19
CA TRP A 71 -9.98 -12.02 -20.62
C TRP A 71 -10.78 -11.00 -19.81
N ILE A 72 -11.97 -11.37 -19.33
CA ILE A 72 -12.80 -10.52 -18.46
C ILE A 72 -12.11 -10.33 -17.11
N GLY A 73 -11.58 -11.43 -16.53
CA GLY A 73 -10.78 -11.36 -15.31
C GLY A 73 -9.58 -10.40 -15.44
N ARG A 74 -8.85 -10.48 -16.56
CA ARG A 74 -7.72 -9.55 -16.82
C ARG A 74 -8.13 -8.08 -16.95
N GLU A 75 -9.26 -7.79 -17.59
CA GLU A 75 -9.75 -6.42 -17.67
C GLU A 75 -10.25 -5.90 -16.31
N MET A 76 -10.83 -6.78 -15.48
CA MET A 76 -11.16 -6.49 -14.09
C MET A 76 -9.92 -6.14 -13.27
N ASP A 77 -8.86 -6.95 -13.37
CA ASP A 77 -7.57 -6.71 -12.72
C ASP A 77 -7.04 -5.32 -13.08
N ARG A 78 -6.99 -5.02 -14.38
CA ARG A 78 -6.48 -3.75 -14.91
C ARG A 78 -7.32 -2.57 -14.46
N ALA A 79 -8.65 -2.68 -14.53
CA ALA A 79 -9.56 -1.61 -14.15
C ALA A 79 -9.45 -1.27 -12.67
N LEU A 80 -9.43 -2.29 -11.80
CA LEU A 80 -9.23 -2.10 -10.37
C LEU A 80 -7.88 -1.45 -10.08
N VAL A 81 -6.79 -2.03 -10.60
CA VAL A 81 -5.44 -1.55 -10.31
C VAL A 81 -5.26 -0.09 -10.71
N THR A 82 -5.76 0.28 -11.90
CA THR A 82 -5.63 1.64 -12.44
C THR A 82 -6.49 2.66 -11.68
N ALA A 83 -7.65 2.25 -11.18
CA ALA A 83 -8.58 3.15 -10.51
C ALA A 83 -8.21 3.42 -9.04
N THR A 84 -7.51 2.50 -8.39
CA THR A 84 -7.33 2.51 -6.93
C THR A 84 -5.93 2.89 -6.47
N PHE A 85 -4.89 2.40 -7.15
CA PHE A 85 -3.52 2.48 -6.64
C PHE A 85 -2.66 3.43 -7.47
N SER A 86 -1.89 4.28 -6.79
CA SER A 86 -0.96 5.18 -7.45
C SER A 86 0.32 4.47 -7.89
N LYS A 87 0.78 3.50 -7.09
CA LYS A 87 2.02 2.72 -7.29
C LYS A 87 1.77 1.24 -6.96
N PRO A 88 1.06 0.49 -7.83
CA PRO A 88 0.55 -0.84 -7.49
C PRO A 88 1.64 -1.91 -7.29
N ASP A 89 2.85 -1.69 -7.78
CA ASP A 89 4.01 -2.57 -7.69
C ASP A 89 5.07 -2.07 -6.68
N VAL A 90 4.75 -1.06 -5.85
CA VAL A 90 5.74 -0.44 -4.97
C VAL A 90 6.39 -1.44 -4.00
N ILE A 91 5.62 -2.43 -3.53
CA ILE A 91 6.09 -3.37 -2.50
C ILE A 91 7.09 -4.39 -3.05
N ARG A 92 6.89 -4.92 -4.27
CA ARG A 92 7.92 -5.76 -4.92
C ARG A 92 9.21 -4.99 -5.22
N HIS A 93 9.13 -3.66 -5.23
CA HIS A 93 10.27 -2.76 -5.42
C HIS A 93 10.68 -2.02 -4.14
N LEU A 94 10.22 -2.48 -2.96
CA LEU A 94 10.38 -1.74 -1.70
C LEU A 94 11.85 -1.46 -1.38
N VAL A 95 12.72 -2.46 -1.50
CA VAL A 95 14.17 -2.31 -1.22
C VAL A 95 14.80 -1.21 -2.07
N MET A 96 14.45 -1.13 -3.35
CA MET A 96 14.94 -0.07 -4.24
C MET A 96 14.37 1.30 -3.85
N ASN A 97 13.12 1.35 -3.38
CA ASN A 97 12.49 2.57 -2.89
C ASN A 97 13.04 3.04 -1.54
N MET A 98 13.63 2.14 -0.74
CA MET A 98 14.27 2.47 0.54
C MET A 98 15.67 3.08 0.39
N ASP A 99 16.29 3.02 -0.79
CA ASP A 99 17.61 3.63 -1.03
C ASP A 99 17.64 5.10 -0.59
N ARG A 100 18.62 5.51 0.23
CA ARG A 100 18.74 6.91 0.73
C ARG A 100 17.48 7.44 1.42
N THR A 101 16.75 6.58 2.13
CA THR A 101 15.65 7.00 3.01
C THR A 101 16.06 7.10 4.48
N GLY A 102 17.19 6.49 4.85
CA GLY A 102 17.65 6.34 6.24
C GLY A 102 17.26 4.99 6.85
N TRP A 103 16.21 4.34 6.32
CA TRP A 103 15.79 3.02 6.76
C TRP A 103 16.67 1.91 6.19
N LEU A 104 16.81 0.83 6.96
CA LEU A 104 17.45 -0.42 6.54
C LEU A 104 16.43 -1.57 6.69
N LEU A 105 16.40 -2.47 5.71
CA LEU A 105 15.52 -3.64 5.77
C LEU A 105 16.10 -4.67 6.76
N GLU A 106 15.35 -4.97 7.82
CA GLU A 106 15.71 -6.00 8.80
C GLU A 106 15.15 -7.37 8.42
N SER A 107 13.87 -7.44 8.05
CA SER A 107 13.22 -8.68 7.60
C SER A 107 12.01 -8.37 6.71
N SER A 108 11.62 -9.34 5.89
CA SER A 108 10.39 -9.28 5.10
C SER A 108 9.70 -10.64 5.08
N ARG A 109 8.37 -10.62 4.99
CA ARG A 109 7.53 -11.80 4.78
C ARG A 109 6.48 -11.46 3.75
N ALA A 110 6.21 -12.40 2.84
CA ALA A 110 5.14 -12.29 1.87
C ALA A 110 4.11 -13.38 2.13
N GLN A 111 2.83 -13.03 1.97
CA GLN A 111 1.72 -13.97 2.03
C GLN A 111 0.81 -13.72 0.84
N THR A 112 0.29 -14.80 0.26
CA THR A 112 -0.78 -14.71 -0.72
C THR A 112 -2.12 -14.77 0.02
N VAL A 113 -2.99 -13.81 -0.28
CA VAL A 113 -4.38 -13.85 0.16
C VAL A 113 -5.23 -14.24 -1.04
N ALA A 114 -6.06 -15.27 -0.87
CA ALA A 114 -7.00 -15.71 -1.88
C ALA A 114 -8.37 -15.91 -1.20
N GLU A 115 -9.42 -15.51 -1.89
CA GLU A 115 -10.79 -15.73 -1.44
C GLU A 115 -11.53 -16.49 -2.55
N ILE A 116 -12.04 -17.67 -2.20
CA ILE A 116 -12.61 -18.63 -3.13
C ILE A 116 -13.85 -19.24 -2.48
N GLY A 117 -14.95 -19.30 -3.22
CA GLY A 117 -16.20 -19.92 -2.76
C GLY A 117 -17.36 -18.94 -2.74
N SER A 118 -18.57 -19.47 -2.47
CA SER A 118 -19.83 -18.69 -2.49
C SER A 118 -19.95 -17.70 -1.34
N GLU A 119 -19.25 -17.95 -0.23
CA GLU A 119 -19.28 -17.12 0.98
C GLU A 119 -18.19 -16.04 0.99
N ALA A 120 -17.45 -15.90 -0.12
CA ALA A 120 -16.49 -14.82 -0.32
C ALA A 120 -17.20 -13.46 -0.27
N SER A 121 -16.68 -12.51 0.50
CA SER A 121 -17.29 -11.19 0.70
C SER A 121 -16.30 -10.04 0.64
N PHE A 122 -15.02 -10.24 0.96
CA PHE A 122 -14.07 -9.13 1.06
C PHE A 122 -13.69 -8.59 -0.32
N TRP A 123 -13.15 -9.44 -1.19
CA TRP A 123 -12.72 -9.06 -2.55
C TRP A 123 -13.86 -9.03 -3.57
N VAL A 124 -14.99 -9.68 -3.27
CA VAL A 124 -16.20 -9.62 -4.12
C VAL A 124 -16.73 -8.19 -4.22
N SER A 125 -16.84 -7.49 -3.09
CA SER A 125 -17.30 -6.09 -3.07
C SER A 125 -16.40 -5.16 -3.89
N PHE A 126 -15.09 -5.44 -3.92
CA PHE A 126 -14.14 -4.73 -4.78
C PHE A 126 -14.45 -5.01 -6.25
N ALA A 127 -14.56 -6.28 -6.65
CA ALA A 127 -14.90 -6.64 -8.03
C ALA A 127 -16.21 -5.97 -8.50
N GLU A 128 -17.26 -6.03 -7.68
CA GLU A 128 -18.57 -5.45 -8.00
C GLU A 128 -18.51 -3.93 -8.22
N CYS A 129 -17.67 -3.22 -7.46
CA CYS A 129 -17.49 -1.77 -7.60
C CYS A 129 -16.91 -1.35 -8.97
N TYR A 130 -16.00 -2.18 -9.53
CA TYR A 130 -15.29 -1.86 -10.77
C TYR A 130 -15.86 -2.58 -12.00
N ALA A 131 -16.64 -3.64 -11.82
CA ALA A 131 -17.24 -4.39 -12.93
C ALA A 131 -18.01 -3.51 -13.94
N PRO A 132 -18.83 -2.52 -13.53
CA PRO A 132 -19.50 -1.63 -14.47
C PRO A 132 -18.57 -0.75 -15.30
N ARG A 133 -17.29 -0.61 -14.91
CA ARG A 133 -16.27 0.18 -15.62
C ARG A 133 -15.46 -0.64 -16.62
N VAL A 134 -15.59 -1.97 -16.59
CA VAL A 134 -15.03 -2.86 -17.62
C VAL A 134 -15.98 -2.88 -18.80
N LYS A 135 -15.63 -2.15 -19.85
CA LYS A 135 -16.37 -2.18 -21.11
C LYS A 135 -15.86 -3.34 -21.97
N ALA A 136 -16.78 -4.22 -22.35
CA ALA A 136 -16.57 -5.22 -23.40
C ALA A 136 -16.45 -4.54 -24.78
#